data_AF-A0A351BLP4-F1
#
_entry.id   AF-A0A351BLP4-F1
#
_cell.length_a   1.000
_cell.length_b   1.000
_cell.length_c   1.000
_cell.angle_alpha   90.00
_cell.angle_beta   90.00
_cell.angle_gamma   90.00
#
_symmetry.space_group_name_H-M   'P 1'
#
loop_
_entity.id
_entity.type
_entity.pdbx_description
1 polymer ?
#
loop_
_entity_poly.entity_id
_entity_poly.type
_entity_poly.pdbx_seq_one_letter_code
_entity_poly.pdbx_strand_id
1 'polypeptide(L)'
;MTLTRRDFIKSQAVAAAASVAGISVPGLAQAAAAKKDDGVRWDKGTCRYCGTGCGVLVGTRDGRIVATQGDPDAPVNKGLNCIKGYFLSKVQYGKDRLTTPLLRMQDGKFDKNGEFAPISWDQAFDIMTEKCKAALKKGGPRNIAMFGSGQWTIWEGYAAAKLMKAGLLSNNLDPNARHCMASAVAGFMRTFGIDEPMGCYDDIEHADAFVLWGANMAEMHPILWSRVTDRRLTGKDVKIHVLSTFGHRSTELADNELIFKPQSDLAILNYVCNHIIQNNAVNQEFVARNVNFKKGVTDIGYGLRANHPLEKVAMNNGYPGEDGKPKGNPNNASPMTFDEFKAFVAEYTLDRAHEISGVPKDRLEALAKAYADPKIKVTSFWTMGFNQHTRGTWVNNMVYNVHLLVGKISEPGNSPFSLTGQPSACGTAREVGTFAHRLPADMVVTNPKHREMSEKLWKLPAGTIPDWIGAHAVAQSRLLKDGKINFYWTTTTNNMQAGPNVNDEIFPGWRNPDNFIVVSDVYPTVSAMSADLILPSAMWMEKEGAFGNAERRTQFWRQ
;
A
#
# COMPACT_ATOMS: atom_id res chain seq x y z
N MET A 1 -22.09 -48.71 5.99
CA MET A 1 -21.55 -48.15 7.26
C MET A 1 -21.30 -46.67 7.07
N THR A 2 -21.85 -45.81 7.91
CA THR A 2 -21.61 -44.37 7.89
C THR A 2 -20.25 -44.08 8.50
N LEU A 3 -19.27 -43.73 7.67
CA LEU A 3 -17.94 -43.29 8.11
C LEU A 3 -18.07 -42.05 9.00
N THR A 4 -17.55 -42.10 10.22
CA THR A 4 -17.57 -40.93 11.10
C THR A 4 -16.45 -39.95 10.71
N ARG A 5 -16.58 -38.67 11.08
CA ARG A 5 -15.52 -37.66 10.89
C ARG A 5 -14.17 -38.11 11.47
N ARG A 6 -14.18 -38.84 12.58
CA ARG A 6 -12.98 -39.37 13.22
C ARG A 6 -12.32 -40.48 12.38
N ASP A 7 -13.12 -41.33 11.74
CA ASP A 7 -12.62 -42.38 10.86
C ASP A 7 -12.00 -41.78 9.60
N PHE A 8 -12.61 -40.74 9.04
CA PHE A 8 -12.07 -40.00 7.90
C PHE A 8 -10.69 -39.38 8.21
N ILE A 9 -10.56 -38.70 9.35
CA ILE A 9 -9.29 -38.07 9.77
C ILE A 9 -8.22 -39.14 9.99
N LYS A 10 -8.56 -40.26 10.64
CA LYS A 10 -7.61 -41.38 10.82
C LYS A 10 -7.16 -41.97 9.49
N SER A 11 -8.08 -42.17 8.54
CA SER A 11 -7.73 -42.68 7.21
C SER A 11 -6.85 -41.72 6.41
N GLN A 12 -7.05 -40.40 6.54
CA GLN A 12 -6.19 -39.39 5.89
C GLN A 12 -4.79 -39.34 6.52
N ALA A 13 -4.68 -39.44 7.84
CA ALA A 13 -3.38 -39.50 8.51
C ALA A 13 -2.58 -40.75 8.10
N VAL A 14 -3.24 -41.90 7.98
CA VAL A 14 -2.64 -43.14 7.50
C VAL A 14 -2.21 -43.01 6.03
N ALA A 15 -3.03 -42.38 5.19
CA ALA A 15 -2.71 -42.16 3.78
C ALA A 15 -1.51 -41.22 3.58
N ALA A 16 -1.45 -40.11 4.32
CA ALA A 16 -0.34 -39.16 4.27
C ALA A 16 0.98 -39.80 4.77
N ALA A 17 0.91 -40.62 5.83
CA ALA A 17 2.08 -41.36 6.30
C ALA A 17 2.55 -42.41 5.28
N ALA A 18 1.62 -43.13 4.65
CA ALA A 18 1.93 -44.14 3.64
C ALA A 18 2.51 -43.54 2.35
N SER A 19 2.03 -42.36 1.92
CA SER A 19 2.57 -41.65 0.75
C SER A 19 3.99 -41.14 0.98
N VAL A 20 4.29 -40.67 2.20
CA VAL A 20 5.66 -40.29 2.60
C VAL A 20 6.58 -41.51 2.67
N ALA A 21 6.05 -42.68 3.06
CA ALA A 21 6.79 -43.93 3.14
C ALA A 21 6.87 -44.74 1.83
N GLY A 22 6.25 -44.28 0.74
CA GLY A 22 6.22 -44.99 -0.54
C GLY A 22 5.42 -46.30 -0.54
N ILE A 23 4.53 -46.50 0.43
CA ILE A 23 3.72 -47.71 0.59
C ILE A 23 2.36 -47.51 -0.08
N SER A 24 1.99 -48.39 -1.01
CA SER A 24 0.67 -48.39 -1.62
C SER A 24 -0.35 -49.07 -0.68
N VAL A 25 -1.36 -48.32 -0.24
CA VAL A 25 -2.45 -48.85 0.58
C VAL A 25 -3.62 -49.24 -0.34
N PRO A 26 -4.04 -50.52 -0.39
CA PRO A 26 -5.22 -50.94 -1.15
C PRO A 26 -6.48 -50.21 -0.64
N GLY A 27 -7.21 -49.54 -1.54
CA GLY A 27 -8.44 -48.80 -1.20
C GLY A 27 -8.32 -47.27 -1.17
N LEU A 28 -7.10 -46.70 -1.25
CA LEU A 28 -6.88 -45.25 -1.36
C LEU A 28 -7.43 -44.68 -2.67
N ALA A 29 -7.34 -45.44 -3.76
CA ALA A 29 -7.99 -45.09 -5.03
C ALA A 29 -9.52 -45.07 -4.91
N GLN A 30 -10.12 -45.91 -4.06
CA GLN A 30 -11.56 -45.91 -3.78
C GLN A 30 -11.98 -44.75 -2.86
N ALA A 31 -11.13 -44.33 -1.92
CA ALA A 31 -11.35 -43.13 -1.11
C ALA A 31 -11.19 -41.83 -1.92
N ALA A 32 -10.28 -41.80 -2.90
CA ALA A 32 -10.11 -40.70 -3.85
C ALA A 32 -11.24 -40.65 -4.91
N ALA A 33 -11.75 -41.81 -5.33
CA ALA A 33 -12.89 -41.95 -6.27
C ALA A 33 -14.26 -41.74 -5.59
N ALA A 34 -14.32 -41.70 -4.27
CA ALA A 34 -15.53 -41.37 -3.51
C ALA A 34 -15.62 -39.88 -3.15
N LYS A 35 -15.17 -38.97 -4.03
CA LYS A 35 -15.67 -37.59 -3.99
C LYS A 35 -17.15 -37.64 -4.40
N LYS A 36 -18.04 -37.77 -3.42
CA LYS A 36 -19.41 -37.28 -3.59
C LYS A 36 -19.29 -35.85 -4.11
N ASP A 37 -19.86 -35.59 -5.28
CA ASP A 37 -20.10 -34.23 -5.74
C ASP A 37 -20.94 -33.55 -4.64
N ASP A 38 -20.30 -32.69 -3.87
CA ASP A 38 -20.92 -31.93 -2.79
C ASP A 38 -21.69 -30.70 -3.32
N GLY A 39 -21.77 -30.58 -4.66
CA GLY A 39 -22.38 -29.49 -5.40
C GLY A 39 -21.57 -28.20 -5.31
N VAL A 40 -20.33 -28.23 -4.80
CA VAL A 40 -19.49 -27.03 -4.64
C VAL A 40 -18.61 -26.85 -5.87
N ARG A 41 -18.86 -25.76 -6.61
CA ARG A 41 -17.98 -25.32 -7.70
C ARG A 41 -16.81 -24.53 -7.11
N TRP A 42 -15.59 -24.90 -7.46
CA TRP A 42 -14.36 -24.23 -7.03
C TRP A 42 -13.74 -23.42 -8.15
N ASP A 43 -13.53 -22.13 -7.91
CA ASP A 43 -12.83 -21.25 -8.84
C ASP A 43 -11.67 -20.53 -8.13
N LYS A 44 -10.64 -20.19 -8.90
CA LYS A 44 -9.55 -19.35 -8.41
C LYS A 44 -10.03 -17.94 -8.10
N GLY A 45 -9.44 -17.36 -7.07
CA GLY A 45 -9.58 -15.96 -6.74
C GLY A 45 -8.35 -15.42 -6.01
N THR A 46 -8.40 -14.13 -5.68
CA THR A 46 -7.34 -13.46 -4.93
C THR A 46 -7.85 -13.11 -3.55
N CYS A 47 -7.03 -13.31 -2.51
CA CYS A 47 -7.37 -12.90 -1.15
C CYS A 47 -7.71 -11.41 -1.10
N ARG A 48 -8.85 -11.06 -0.46
CA ARG A 48 -9.38 -9.70 -0.42
C ARG A 48 -8.61 -8.73 0.49
N TYR A 49 -7.60 -9.20 1.23
CA TYR A 49 -6.97 -8.44 2.32
C TYR A 49 -5.63 -7.79 1.93
N CYS A 50 -4.51 -8.28 2.46
CA CYS A 50 -3.22 -7.58 2.39
C CYS A 50 -2.51 -7.76 1.04
N GLY A 51 -1.55 -6.87 0.77
CA GLY A 51 -0.71 -6.86 -0.44
C GLY A 51 0.27 -8.01 -0.59
N THR A 52 0.22 -9.02 0.29
CA THR A 52 0.85 -10.34 -0.01
C THR A 52 0.20 -10.97 -1.24
N GLY A 53 -1.13 -10.85 -1.37
CA GLY A 53 -1.85 -11.39 -2.53
C GLY A 53 -1.84 -12.91 -2.60
N CYS A 54 -2.20 -13.60 -1.51
CA CYS A 54 -2.37 -15.06 -1.52
C CYS A 54 -3.44 -15.46 -2.55
N GLY A 55 -3.16 -16.48 -3.35
CA GLY A 55 -4.17 -17.13 -4.19
C GLY A 55 -5.09 -17.99 -3.34
N VAL A 56 -6.38 -17.96 -3.65
CA VAL A 56 -7.41 -18.72 -2.94
C VAL A 56 -8.29 -19.48 -3.91
N LEU A 57 -8.78 -20.64 -3.49
CA LEU A 57 -9.89 -21.31 -4.16
C LEU A 57 -11.18 -20.98 -3.41
N VAL A 58 -12.19 -20.52 -4.15
CA VAL A 58 -13.49 -20.11 -3.63
C VAL A 58 -14.53 -21.15 -4.01
N GLY A 59 -15.11 -21.81 -3.01
CA GLY A 59 -16.16 -22.81 -3.18
C GLY A 59 -17.53 -22.16 -3.14
N THR A 60 -18.29 -22.28 -4.24
CA THR A 60 -19.63 -21.73 -4.40
C THR A 60 -20.67 -22.81 -4.55
N ARG A 61 -21.85 -22.61 -3.94
CA ARG A 61 -23.04 -23.46 -4.09
C ARG A 61 -24.28 -22.61 -3.90
N ASP A 62 -25.30 -22.82 -4.73
CA ASP A 62 -26.58 -22.10 -4.69
C ASP A 62 -26.42 -20.57 -4.65
N GLY A 63 -25.50 -20.04 -5.47
CA GLY A 63 -25.22 -18.60 -5.55
C GLY A 63 -24.52 -18.00 -4.31
N ARG A 64 -23.95 -18.83 -3.44
CA ARG A 64 -23.25 -18.40 -2.21
C ARG A 64 -21.87 -19.00 -2.11
N ILE A 65 -20.95 -18.24 -1.53
CA ILE A 65 -19.64 -18.73 -1.12
C ILE A 65 -19.83 -19.53 0.17
N VAL A 66 -19.57 -20.83 0.11
CA VAL A 66 -19.72 -21.74 1.25
C VAL A 66 -18.38 -22.11 1.87
N ALA A 67 -17.28 -21.97 1.13
CA ALA A 67 -15.94 -22.29 1.61
C ALA A 67 -14.87 -21.47 0.86
N THR A 68 -13.72 -21.31 1.52
CA THR A 68 -12.50 -20.76 0.93
C THR A 68 -11.30 -21.52 1.46
N GLN A 69 -10.32 -21.78 0.61
CA GLN A 69 -9.05 -22.40 1.00
C GLN A 69 -7.89 -21.70 0.30
N GLY A 70 -6.67 -21.86 0.81
CA GLY A 70 -5.48 -21.41 0.09
C GLY A 70 -5.31 -22.25 -1.17
N ASP A 71 -4.98 -21.61 -2.29
CA ASP A 71 -4.72 -22.30 -3.55
C ASP A 71 -3.34 -23.00 -3.47
N PRO A 72 -3.27 -24.35 -3.56
CA PRO A 72 -2.01 -25.08 -3.53
C PRO A 72 -1.06 -24.71 -4.68
N ASP A 73 -1.63 -24.33 -5.83
CA ASP A 73 -0.87 -24.02 -7.04
C ASP A 73 -0.44 -22.54 -7.10
N ALA A 74 -0.96 -21.70 -6.20
CA ALA A 74 -0.57 -20.30 -6.13
C ALA A 74 0.84 -20.15 -5.53
N PRO A 75 1.81 -19.58 -6.30
CA PRO A 75 3.21 -19.57 -5.90
C PRO A 75 3.49 -18.70 -4.66
N VAL A 76 2.61 -17.73 -4.40
CA VAL A 76 2.74 -16.82 -3.24
C VAL A 76 2.65 -17.59 -1.93
N ASN A 77 1.67 -18.49 -1.80
CA ASN A 77 1.25 -19.05 -0.53
C ASN A 77 1.23 -20.58 -0.47
N LYS A 78 1.34 -21.28 -1.61
CA LYS A 78 1.46 -22.76 -1.69
C LYS A 78 0.42 -23.47 -0.82
N GLY A 79 -0.84 -23.03 -0.89
CA GLY A 79 -1.96 -23.59 -0.12
C GLY A 79 -2.19 -22.99 1.28
N LEU A 80 -1.27 -22.18 1.80
CA LEU A 80 -1.42 -21.57 3.12
C LEU A 80 -2.34 -20.33 3.10
N ASN A 81 -2.96 -20.06 4.25
CA ASN A 81 -3.68 -18.82 4.51
C ASN A 81 -3.43 -18.37 5.95
N CYS A 82 -3.60 -17.07 6.21
CA CYS A 82 -3.72 -16.56 7.57
C CYS A 82 -5.18 -16.61 8.04
N ILE A 83 -5.43 -16.30 9.31
CA ILE A 83 -6.78 -16.31 9.89
C ILE A 83 -7.80 -15.48 9.10
N LYS A 84 -7.37 -14.34 8.54
CA LYS A 84 -8.23 -13.48 7.71
C LYS A 84 -8.65 -14.21 6.42
N GLY A 85 -7.70 -14.88 5.76
CA GLY A 85 -7.96 -15.67 4.54
C GLY A 85 -8.91 -16.83 4.77
N TYR A 86 -8.79 -17.52 5.91
CA TYR A 86 -9.68 -18.64 6.26
C TYR A 86 -11.15 -18.22 6.50
N PHE A 87 -11.41 -16.93 6.79
CA PHE A 87 -12.76 -16.42 7.00
C PHE A 87 -13.32 -15.61 5.82
N LEU A 88 -12.69 -15.66 4.64
CA LEU A 88 -13.17 -14.97 3.44
C LEU A 88 -14.61 -15.36 3.07
N SER A 89 -15.04 -16.60 3.30
CA SER A 89 -16.41 -17.05 3.04
C SER A 89 -17.51 -16.33 3.85
N LYS A 90 -17.15 -15.51 4.85
CA LYS A 90 -18.11 -14.82 5.72
C LYS A 90 -18.26 -13.32 5.42
N VAL A 91 -17.28 -12.70 4.76
CA VAL A 91 -17.14 -11.24 4.75
C VAL A 91 -18.22 -10.50 3.95
N GLN A 92 -18.91 -11.20 3.04
CA GLN A 92 -20.01 -10.67 2.23
C GLN A 92 -21.39 -10.80 2.92
N TYR A 93 -21.46 -11.45 4.08
CA TYR A 93 -22.72 -11.89 4.69
C TYR A 93 -23.00 -11.28 6.06
N GLY A 94 -22.41 -10.11 6.37
CA GLY A 94 -22.85 -9.30 7.48
C GLY A 94 -24.34 -8.95 7.33
N LYS A 95 -25.09 -9.00 8.44
CA LYS A 95 -26.55 -8.86 8.44
C LYS A 95 -27.03 -7.51 7.88
N ASP A 96 -26.20 -6.48 8.05
CA ASP A 96 -26.44 -5.08 7.73
C ASP A 96 -25.79 -4.64 6.40
N ARG A 97 -25.57 -5.59 5.47
CA ARG A 97 -25.09 -5.27 4.11
C ARG A 97 -26.01 -4.22 3.48
N LEU A 98 -25.44 -3.14 2.95
CA LEU A 98 -26.17 -2.12 2.22
C LEU A 98 -26.79 -2.72 0.94
N THR A 99 -28.10 -2.58 0.77
CA THR A 99 -28.86 -3.17 -0.35
C THR A 99 -29.60 -2.16 -1.22
N THR A 100 -29.79 -0.93 -0.74
CA THR A 100 -30.47 0.14 -1.47
C THR A 100 -29.72 1.47 -1.27
N PRO A 101 -29.73 2.38 -2.27
CA PRO A 101 -29.23 3.74 -2.06
C PRO A 101 -29.96 4.44 -0.91
N LEU A 102 -29.22 5.19 -0.10
CA LEU A 102 -29.75 5.93 1.05
C LEU A 102 -29.33 7.40 0.95
N LEU A 103 -30.30 8.32 0.98
CA LEU A 103 -30.07 9.77 0.91
C LEU A 103 -30.56 10.43 2.20
N ARG A 104 -29.84 11.44 2.69
CA ARG A 104 -30.35 12.29 3.79
C ARG A 104 -31.53 13.11 3.31
N MET A 105 -32.67 12.95 3.95
CA MET A 105 -33.92 13.58 3.56
C MET A 105 -34.65 14.22 4.74
N GLN A 106 -35.29 15.35 4.47
CA GLN A 106 -36.26 16.01 5.35
C GLN A 106 -37.40 16.54 4.46
N ASP A 107 -38.65 16.31 4.86
CA ASP A 107 -39.85 16.73 4.10
C ASP A 107 -39.83 16.30 2.62
N GLY A 108 -39.39 15.07 2.35
CA GLY A 108 -39.41 14.48 1.00
C GLY A 108 -38.35 15.00 0.02
N LYS A 109 -37.40 15.83 0.48
CA LYS A 109 -36.29 16.38 -0.32
C LYS A 109 -34.95 16.13 0.35
N PHE A 110 -33.86 16.23 -0.43
CA PHE A 110 -32.51 16.22 0.10
C PHE A 110 -32.34 17.32 1.17
N ASP A 111 -31.85 16.94 2.34
CA ASP A 111 -31.44 17.88 3.39
C ASP A 111 -30.14 17.39 4.03
N LYS A 112 -29.14 18.28 4.15
CA LYS A 112 -27.83 17.96 4.73
C LYS A 112 -27.95 17.41 6.16
N ASN A 113 -28.96 17.84 6.92
CA ASN A 113 -29.23 17.47 8.30
C ASN A 113 -30.39 16.48 8.45
N GLY A 114 -30.96 16.02 7.33
CA GLY A 114 -32.02 15.01 7.32
C GLY A 114 -31.53 13.61 7.71
N GLU A 115 -32.50 12.72 7.91
CA GLU A 115 -32.27 11.31 8.20
C GLU A 115 -32.12 10.50 6.90
N PHE A 116 -31.39 9.39 6.95
CA PHE A 116 -31.25 8.53 5.78
C PHE A 116 -32.58 7.85 5.43
N ALA A 117 -33.04 8.06 4.20
CA ALA A 117 -34.20 7.39 3.63
C ALA A 117 -33.79 6.61 2.36
N PRO A 118 -34.41 5.44 2.09
CA PRO A 118 -34.14 4.68 0.89
C PRO A 118 -34.67 5.41 -0.35
N ILE A 119 -33.87 5.42 -1.41
CA ILE A 119 -34.22 5.98 -2.72
C ILE A 119 -33.85 5.00 -3.84
N SER A 120 -34.40 5.20 -5.04
CA SER A 120 -34.01 4.42 -6.22
C SER A 120 -32.61 4.81 -6.72
N TRP A 121 -32.01 3.95 -7.56
CA TRP A 121 -30.76 4.27 -8.24
C TRP A 121 -30.89 5.49 -9.16
N ASP A 122 -32.02 5.64 -9.85
CA ASP A 122 -32.27 6.80 -10.72
C ASP A 122 -32.28 8.10 -9.89
N GLN A 123 -33.01 8.11 -8.76
CA GLN A 123 -33.01 9.26 -7.84
C GLN A 123 -31.62 9.57 -7.29
N ALA A 124 -30.82 8.54 -6.99
CA ALA A 124 -29.45 8.71 -6.50
C ALA A 124 -28.55 9.35 -7.57
N PHE A 125 -28.65 8.92 -8.83
CA PHE A 125 -27.90 9.53 -9.92
C PHE A 125 -28.42 10.92 -10.31
N ASP A 126 -29.72 11.18 -10.20
CA ASP A 126 -30.30 12.51 -10.43
C ASP A 126 -29.71 13.54 -9.47
N ILE A 127 -29.74 13.26 -8.16
CA ILE A 127 -29.18 14.18 -7.17
C ILE A 127 -27.66 14.30 -7.30
N MET A 128 -26.93 13.22 -7.58
CA MET A 128 -25.49 13.29 -7.85
C MET A 128 -25.19 14.17 -9.06
N THR A 129 -25.97 14.03 -10.13
CA THR A 129 -25.82 14.82 -11.36
C THR A 129 -26.10 16.29 -11.10
N GLU A 130 -27.17 16.62 -10.38
CA GLU A 130 -27.51 17.98 -9.96
C GLU A 130 -26.34 18.59 -9.17
N LYS A 131 -25.88 17.92 -8.12
CA LYS A 131 -24.82 18.44 -7.22
C LYS A 131 -23.47 18.54 -7.91
N CYS A 132 -23.11 17.57 -8.75
CA CYS A 132 -21.87 17.61 -9.52
C CYS A 132 -21.89 18.77 -10.54
N LYS A 133 -23.00 18.97 -11.28
CA LYS A 133 -23.15 20.10 -12.21
C LYS A 133 -23.13 21.44 -11.48
N ALA A 134 -23.75 21.53 -10.30
CA ALA A 134 -23.72 22.74 -9.48
C ALA A 134 -22.30 23.08 -9.01
N ALA A 135 -21.53 22.08 -8.55
CA ALA A 135 -20.13 22.28 -8.15
C ALA A 135 -19.24 22.68 -9.35
N LEU A 136 -19.44 22.06 -10.52
CA LEU A 136 -18.76 22.46 -11.77
C LEU A 136 -19.10 23.90 -12.15
N LYS A 137 -20.35 24.33 -12.03
CA LYS A 137 -20.76 25.72 -12.30
C LYS A 137 -20.15 26.71 -11.30
N LYS A 138 -20.01 26.32 -10.02
CA LYS A 138 -19.50 27.19 -8.93
C LYS A 138 -17.99 27.43 -9.03
N GLY A 139 -17.18 26.39 -9.26
CA GLY A 139 -15.71 26.53 -9.24
C GLY A 139 -14.98 25.66 -10.25
N GLY A 140 -15.69 25.16 -11.27
CA GLY A 140 -15.12 24.32 -12.30
C GLY A 140 -14.66 22.95 -11.77
N PRO A 141 -13.78 22.27 -12.52
CA PRO A 141 -13.28 20.95 -12.15
C PRO A 141 -12.58 20.87 -10.78
N ARG A 142 -12.03 21.98 -10.28
CA ARG A 142 -11.35 22.03 -8.97
C ARG A 142 -12.29 21.81 -7.79
N ASN A 143 -13.61 21.99 -7.98
CA ASN A 143 -14.61 21.75 -6.94
C ASN A 143 -15.12 20.31 -6.92
N ILE A 144 -14.66 19.48 -7.85
CA ILE A 144 -15.00 18.05 -7.94
C ILE A 144 -13.82 17.23 -7.45
N ALA A 145 -14.07 16.25 -6.59
CA ALA A 145 -13.04 15.34 -6.12
C ALA A 145 -13.56 13.91 -5.93
N MET A 146 -12.64 12.96 -6.05
CA MET A 146 -12.87 11.55 -5.78
C MET A 146 -11.77 11.01 -4.87
N PHE A 147 -12.18 10.22 -3.88
CA PHE A 147 -11.26 9.50 -3.00
C PHE A 147 -11.35 8.00 -3.22
N GLY A 148 -10.33 7.49 -3.89
CA GLY A 148 -10.28 6.12 -4.39
C GLY A 148 -9.60 5.13 -3.45
N SER A 149 -9.34 3.93 -3.96
CA SER A 149 -8.82 2.85 -3.13
C SER A 149 -7.80 1.96 -3.83
N GLY A 150 -6.75 1.56 -3.12
CA GLY A 150 -5.90 0.40 -3.49
C GLY A 150 -6.60 -0.95 -3.34
N GLN A 151 -7.91 -0.97 -3.10
CA GLN A 151 -8.76 -2.17 -3.07
C GLN A 151 -9.81 -2.18 -4.18
N TRP A 152 -9.79 -1.17 -5.05
CA TRP A 152 -10.48 -1.26 -6.33
C TRP A 152 -9.82 -2.31 -7.20
N THR A 153 -10.63 -2.95 -8.04
CA THR A 153 -10.11 -3.68 -9.20
C THR A 153 -9.32 -2.74 -10.11
N ILE A 154 -8.41 -3.28 -10.91
CA ILE A 154 -7.61 -2.48 -11.85
C ILE A 154 -8.51 -1.63 -12.76
N TRP A 155 -9.58 -2.19 -13.31
CA TRP A 155 -10.49 -1.45 -14.20
C TRP A 155 -11.40 -0.46 -13.47
N GLU A 156 -11.76 -0.68 -12.20
CA GLU A 156 -12.43 0.37 -11.42
C GLU A 156 -11.53 1.59 -11.24
N GLY A 157 -10.25 1.39 -10.89
CA GLY A 157 -9.29 2.49 -10.80
C GLY A 157 -9.07 3.18 -12.14
N TYR A 158 -9.01 2.42 -13.23
CA TYR A 158 -8.84 2.98 -14.58
C TYR A 158 -10.07 3.75 -15.06
N ALA A 159 -11.27 3.24 -14.82
CA ALA A 159 -12.52 3.93 -15.11
C ALA A 159 -12.63 5.23 -14.29
N ALA A 160 -12.29 5.20 -12.99
CA ALA A 160 -12.24 6.38 -12.15
C ALA A 160 -11.22 7.42 -12.65
N ALA A 161 -10.03 6.97 -13.06
CA ALA A 161 -9.01 7.86 -13.64
C ALA A 161 -9.50 8.55 -14.91
N LYS A 162 -10.14 7.82 -15.83
CA LYS A 162 -10.71 8.40 -17.05
C LYS A 162 -11.89 9.32 -16.74
N LEU A 163 -12.82 8.91 -15.87
CA LEU A 163 -13.95 9.74 -15.45
C LEU A 163 -13.46 11.09 -14.91
N MET A 164 -12.51 11.07 -13.98
CA MET A 164 -12.04 12.28 -13.33
C MET A 164 -11.17 13.13 -14.25
N LYS A 165 -10.13 12.55 -14.87
CA LYS A 165 -9.10 13.31 -15.58
C LYS A 165 -9.46 13.67 -17.02
N ALA A 166 -10.27 12.84 -17.68
CA ALA A 166 -10.69 13.02 -19.06
C ALA A 166 -12.16 13.42 -19.22
N GLY A 167 -13.04 13.00 -18.31
CA GLY A 167 -14.46 13.38 -18.33
C GLY A 167 -14.73 14.69 -17.60
N LEU A 168 -14.45 14.72 -16.30
CA LEU A 168 -14.70 15.85 -15.41
C LEU A 168 -13.56 16.87 -15.37
N LEU A 169 -12.46 16.58 -16.08
CA LEU A 169 -11.26 17.43 -16.20
C LEU A 169 -10.68 17.86 -14.85
N SER A 170 -10.77 16.98 -13.85
CA SER A 170 -10.29 17.21 -12.49
C SER A 170 -9.19 16.21 -12.15
N ASN A 171 -8.05 16.76 -11.72
CA ASN A 171 -6.98 15.97 -11.13
C ASN A 171 -7.17 15.73 -9.62
N ASN A 172 -8.29 16.11 -9.01
CA ASN A 172 -8.60 15.79 -7.61
C ASN A 172 -9.08 14.33 -7.44
N LEU A 173 -8.31 13.38 -7.97
CA LEU A 173 -8.46 11.95 -7.73
C LEU A 173 -7.26 11.50 -6.92
N ASP A 174 -7.46 11.03 -5.70
CA ASP A 174 -6.37 10.49 -4.88
C ASP A 174 -6.88 9.29 -4.07
N PRO A 175 -6.06 8.27 -3.77
CA PRO A 175 -6.54 7.06 -3.12
C PRO A 175 -6.13 7.00 -1.65
N ASN A 176 -6.75 6.09 -0.88
CA ASN A 176 -6.22 5.71 0.45
C ASN A 176 -4.77 5.21 0.42
N ALA A 177 -4.26 4.72 -0.73
CA ALA A 177 -2.86 4.38 -0.89
C ALA A 177 -1.91 5.59 -0.76
N ARG A 178 -2.43 6.83 -0.78
CA ARG A 178 -1.69 8.04 -0.36
C ARG A 178 -1.19 7.95 1.07
N HIS A 179 -2.00 7.43 1.98
CA HIS A 179 -1.66 7.23 3.38
C HIS A 179 -0.75 6.02 3.60
N CYS A 180 -0.35 5.32 2.53
CA CYS A 180 0.31 4.03 2.59
C CYS A 180 1.61 4.01 1.80
N MET A 181 1.55 4.10 0.46
CA MET A 181 2.69 3.80 -0.41
C MET A 181 3.36 5.04 -1.01
N ALA A 182 2.77 6.23 -0.87
CA ALA A 182 3.26 7.43 -1.56
C ALA A 182 4.74 7.76 -1.28
N SER A 183 5.22 7.54 -0.06
CA SER A 183 6.65 7.72 0.28
C SER A 183 7.55 6.69 -0.39
N ALA A 184 7.11 5.43 -0.50
CA ALA A 184 7.84 4.41 -1.24
C ALA A 184 7.89 4.73 -2.74
N VAL A 185 6.75 5.11 -3.34
CA VAL A 185 6.69 5.55 -4.75
C VAL A 185 7.66 6.71 -4.99
N ALA A 186 7.62 7.75 -4.13
CA ALA A 186 8.54 8.87 -4.26
C ALA A 186 10.00 8.45 -4.09
N GLY A 187 10.30 7.46 -3.23
CA GLY A 187 11.63 6.88 -3.08
C GLY A 187 12.08 6.16 -4.36
N PHE A 188 11.24 5.28 -4.89
CA PHE A 188 11.50 4.58 -6.16
C PHE A 188 11.75 5.55 -7.31
N MET A 189 10.87 6.54 -7.51
CA MET A 189 11.03 7.52 -8.59
C MET A 189 12.29 8.37 -8.44
N ARG A 190 12.73 8.66 -7.21
CA ARG A 190 13.96 9.44 -6.97
C ARG A 190 15.24 8.63 -7.18
N THR A 191 15.23 7.37 -6.78
CA THR A 191 16.42 6.51 -6.84
C THR A 191 16.54 5.82 -8.20
N PHE A 192 15.44 5.34 -8.78
CA PHE A 192 15.43 4.48 -9.96
C PHE A 192 14.67 5.06 -11.16
N GLY A 193 13.84 6.08 -10.97
CA GLY A 193 13.04 6.68 -12.04
C GLY A 193 11.85 5.84 -12.52
N ILE A 194 11.59 4.71 -11.86
CA ILE A 194 10.47 3.80 -12.10
C ILE A 194 10.00 3.24 -10.74
N ASP A 195 8.69 3.04 -10.60
CA ASP A 195 8.07 2.53 -9.36
C ASP A 195 8.23 1.00 -9.21
N GLU A 196 7.98 0.54 -7.99
CA GLU A 196 7.88 -0.86 -7.55
C GLU A 196 9.20 -1.60 -7.29
N PRO A 197 9.19 -2.62 -6.39
CA PRO A 197 10.38 -3.40 -6.11
C PRO A 197 10.98 -3.99 -7.39
N MET A 198 12.32 -4.11 -7.44
CA MET A 198 13.00 -4.87 -8.49
C MET A 198 13.06 -6.37 -8.18
N GLY A 199 13.05 -6.74 -6.90
CA GLY A 199 13.01 -8.12 -6.43
C GLY A 199 11.62 -8.77 -6.49
N CYS A 200 11.48 -9.99 -5.99
CA CYS A 200 10.22 -10.73 -5.89
C CYS A 200 10.19 -11.60 -4.63
N TYR A 201 9.08 -12.30 -4.34
CA TYR A 201 9.01 -13.07 -3.10
C TYR A 201 9.99 -14.25 -3.04
N ASP A 202 10.48 -14.74 -4.18
CA ASP A 202 11.47 -15.81 -4.26
C ASP A 202 12.81 -15.42 -3.63
N ASP A 203 13.07 -14.11 -3.46
CA ASP A 203 14.22 -13.62 -2.70
C ASP A 203 14.23 -14.17 -1.26
N ILE A 204 13.07 -14.46 -0.68
CA ILE A 204 12.96 -15.00 0.68
C ILE A 204 13.69 -16.34 0.80
N GLU A 205 13.52 -17.25 -0.16
CA GLU A 205 14.16 -18.57 -0.11
C GLU A 205 15.68 -18.51 -0.36
N HIS A 206 16.19 -17.40 -0.90
CA HIS A 206 17.59 -17.21 -1.25
C HIS A 206 18.38 -16.30 -0.29
N ALA A 207 17.71 -15.61 0.64
CA ALA A 207 18.37 -14.68 1.56
C ALA A 207 19.11 -15.40 2.70
N ASP A 208 20.19 -14.78 3.19
CA ASP A 208 20.95 -15.23 4.35
C ASP A 208 20.71 -14.32 5.57
N ALA A 209 20.30 -13.07 5.33
CA ALA A 209 19.84 -12.17 6.37
C ALA A 209 18.56 -11.44 5.96
N PHE A 210 17.63 -11.34 6.90
CA PHE A 210 16.43 -10.52 6.80
C PHE A 210 16.55 -9.29 7.70
N VAL A 211 16.23 -8.12 7.17
CA VAL A 211 16.22 -6.87 7.95
C VAL A 211 14.85 -6.22 7.85
N LEU A 212 14.08 -6.27 8.94
CA LEU A 212 12.73 -5.72 9.03
C LEU A 212 12.81 -4.32 9.63
N TRP A 213 12.70 -3.30 8.79
CA TRP A 213 12.68 -1.89 9.16
C TRP A 213 11.25 -1.43 9.52
N GLY A 214 10.85 -1.66 10.77
CA GLY A 214 9.53 -1.29 11.29
C GLY A 214 8.38 -2.11 10.68
N ALA A 215 8.67 -3.24 10.03
CA ALA A 215 7.68 -4.11 9.42
C ALA A 215 7.27 -5.23 10.39
N ASN A 216 6.06 -5.15 10.94
CA ASN A 216 5.46 -6.27 11.69
C ASN A 216 4.87 -7.31 10.72
N MET A 217 5.73 -8.05 10.03
CA MET A 217 5.32 -9.02 9.01
C MET A 217 4.46 -10.15 9.58
N ALA A 218 4.69 -10.57 10.83
CA ALA A 218 3.94 -11.63 11.49
C ALA A 218 2.42 -11.41 11.48
N GLU A 219 1.98 -10.16 11.57
CA GLU A 219 0.55 -9.81 11.67
C GLU A 219 0.01 -9.14 10.39
N MET A 220 0.86 -8.39 9.68
CA MET A 220 0.47 -7.58 8.52
C MET A 220 0.74 -8.27 7.18
N HIS A 221 1.74 -9.15 7.10
CA HIS A 221 2.06 -9.97 5.92
C HIS A 221 2.32 -11.45 6.31
N PRO A 222 1.34 -12.14 6.94
CA PRO A 222 1.65 -13.36 7.69
C PRO A 222 2.19 -14.51 6.84
N ILE A 223 1.81 -14.58 5.55
CA ILE A 223 2.31 -15.63 4.65
C ILE A 223 3.75 -15.34 4.20
N LEU A 224 4.13 -14.07 4.00
CA LEU A 224 5.53 -13.73 3.77
C LEU A 224 6.35 -14.00 5.03
N TRP A 225 5.82 -13.69 6.22
CA TRP A 225 6.46 -14.05 7.48
C TRP A 225 6.61 -15.58 7.65
N SER A 226 5.62 -16.36 7.21
CA SER A 226 5.72 -17.82 7.19
C SER A 226 6.89 -18.30 6.32
N ARG A 227 7.11 -17.68 5.15
CA ARG A 227 8.25 -17.99 4.27
C ARG A 227 9.59 -17.59 4.89
N VAL A 228 9.65 -16.40 5.50
CA VAL A 228 10.84 -15.94 6.25
C VAL A 228 11.15 -16.89 7.41
N THR A 229 10.12 -17.33 8.13
CA THR A 229 10.23 -18.29 9.24
C THR A 229 10.75 -19.64 8.73
N ASP A 230 10.19 -20.16 7.64
CA ASP A 230 10.65 -21.40 7.02
C ASP A 230 12.13 -21.31 6.62
N ARG A 231 12.52 -20.24 5.92
CA ARG A 231 13.93 -19.99 5.55
C ARG A 231 14.83 -19.91 6.79
N ARG A 232 14.41 -19.22 7.84
CA ARG A 232 15.19 -19.08 9.08
C ARG A 232 15.35 -20.39 9.84
N LEU A 233 14.32 -21.24 9.87
CA LEU A 233 14.34 -22.49 10.64
C LEU A 233 15.01 -23.64 9.89
N THR A 234 15.01 -23.62 8.55
CA THR A 234 15.58 -24.69 7.72
C THR A 234 16.94 -24.34 7.11
N GLY A 235 17.23 -23.05 6.93
CA GLY A 235 18.50 -22.57 6.40
C GLY A 235 19.63 -22.62 7.41
N LYS A 236 20.86 -22.81 6.91
CA LYS A 236 22.08 -22.70 7.73
C LYS A 236 22.44 -21.23 7.91
N ASP A 237 22.72 -20.84 9.15
CA ASP A 237 23.24 -19.51 9.51
C ASP A 237 22.40 -18.31 9.05
N VAL A 238 21.10 -18.51 8.76
CA VAL A 238 20.19 -17.42 8.41
C VAL A 238 19.91 -16.55 9.64
N LYS A 239 19.94 -15.22 9.48
CA LYS A 239 19.70 -14.27 10.57
C LYS A 239 18.52 -13.34 10.31
N ILE A 240 17.77 -13.01 11.38
CA ILE A 240 16.70 -12.01 11.33
C ILE A 240 17.04 -10.82 12.24
N HIS A 241 17.15 -9.65 11.64
CA HIS A 241 17.21 -8.36 12.33
C HIS A 241 15.82 -7.72 12.29
N VAL A 242 15.24 -7.40 13.45
CA VAL A 242 13.94 -6.73 13.53
C VAL A 242 14.10 -5.40 14.25
N LEU A 243 13.94 -4.32 13.49
CA LEU A 243 13.88 -2.97 14.03
C LEU A 243 12.42 -2.57 14.24
N SER A 244 12.09 -2.07 15.42
CA SER A 244 10.73 -1.57 15.71
C SER A 244 10.76 -0.46 16.77
N THR A 245 9.67 0.29 16.90
CA THR A 245 9.50 1.25 18.00
C THR A 245 8.88 0.60 19.25
N PHE A 246 8.41 -0.66 19.15
CA PHE A 246 7.87 -1.46 20.24
C PHE A 246 7.99 -2.97 19.92
N GLY A 247 8.04 -3.82 20.96
CA GLY A 247 8.05 -5.28 20.78
C GLY A 247 6.74 -5.83 20.23
N HIS A 248 6.80 -6.81 19.34
CA HIS A 248 5.63 -7.43 18.69
C HIS A 248 5.99 -8.81 18.13
N ARG A 249 5.03 -9.59 17.62
CA ARG A 249 5.25 -11.00 17.22
C ARG A 249 6.39 -11.25 16.24
N SER A 250 6.74 -10.29 15.38
CA SER A 250 7.92 -10.47 14.50
C SER A 250 9.25 -10.46 15.28
N THR A 251 9.32 -9.83 16.46
CA THR A 251 10.54 -9.82 17.29
C THR A 251 10.79 -11.13 18.02
N GLU A 252 9.77 -11.99 18.17
CA GLU A 252 9.88 -13.30 18.83
C GLU A 252 10.82 -14.27 18.09
N LEU A 253 11.02 -14.09 16.77
CA LEU A 253 11.96 -14.88 15.95
C LEU A 253 13.25 -14.11 15.62
N ALA A 254 13.43 -12.89 16.13
CA ALA A 254 14.59 -12.08 15.80
C ALA A 254 15.87 -12.64 16.45
N ASP A 255 16.93 -12.82 15.66
CA ASP A 255 18.28 -13.03 16.18
C ASP A 255 18.86 -11.73 16.78
N ASN A 256 18.43 -10.58 16.25
CA ASN A 256 18.81 -9.26 16.72
C ASN A 256 17.58 -8.33 16.70
N GLU A 257 17.06 -8.00 17.87
CA GLU A 257 15.94 -7.06 18.05
C GLU A 257 16.46 -5.65 18.32
N LEU A 258 16.02 -4.63 17.58
CA LEU A 258 16.44 -3.24 17.77
C LEU A 258 15.21 -2.38 18.06
N ILE A 259 14.93 -2.12 19.34
CA ILE A 259 13.89 -1.16 19.73
C ILE A 259 14.47 0.25 19.70
N PHE A 260 13.97 1.10 18.80
CA PHE A 260 14.52 2.43 18.53
C PHE A 260 13.50 3.54 18.79
N LYS A 261 13.99 4.74 19.16
CA LYS A 261 13.15 5.94 19.31
C LYS A 261 12.52 6.32 17.96
N PRO A 262 11.23 6.70 17.88
CA PRO A 262 10.60 7.10 16.62
C PRO A 262 11.42 8.12 15.82
N GLN A 263 11.50 7.94 14.50
CA GLN A 263 12.26 8.76 13.55
C GLN A 263 13.80 8.65 13.61
N SER A 264 14.36 7.88 14.56
CA SER A 264 15.83 7.71 14.65
C SER A 264 16.40 6.67 13.68
N ASP A 265 15.55 5.95 12.93
CA ASP A 265 15.93 5.08 11.82
C ASP A 265 16.74 5.81 10.74
N LEU A 266 16.48 7.10 10.50
CA LEU A 266 17.32 7.99 9.71
C LEU A 266 18.79 7.96 10.15
N ALA A 267 19.05 8.07 11.46
CA ALA A 267 20.41 8.06 11.99
C ALA A 267 21.04 6.67 11.90
N ILE A 268 20.26 5.60 12.13
CA ILE A 268 20.73 4.22 12.00
C ILE A 268 21.15 3.91 10.55
N LEU A 269 20.33 4.28 9.55
CA LEU A 269 20.65 4.06 8.13
C LEU A 269 21.92 4.80 7.69
N ASN A 270 22.10 6.06 8.11
CA ASN A 270 23.34 6.79 7.85
C ASN A 270 24.54 6.15 8.55
N TYR A 271 24.36 5.66 9.79
CA TYR A 271 25.40 4.91 10.49
C TYR A 271 25.78 3.62 9.74
N VAL A 272 24.81 2.87 9.20
CA VAL A 272 25.11 1.67 8.40
C VAL A 272 25.93 2.03 7.17
N CYS A 273 25.58 3.13 6.47
CA CYS A 273 26.38 3.63 5.34
C CYS A 273 27.81 4.01 5.78
N ASN A 274 27.95 4.73 6.90
CA ASN A 274 29.24 5.09 7.47
C ASN A 274 30.07 3.85 7.82
N HIS A 275 29.46 2.86 8.47
CA HIS A 275 30.12 1.60 8.84
C HIS A 275 30.64 0.86 7.60
N ILE A 276 29.84 0.74 6.54
CA ILE A 276 30.26 0.11 5.28
C ILE A 276 31.51 0.82 4.72
N ILE A 277 31.51 2.15 4.72
CA ILE A 277 32.63 2.94 4.19
C ILE A 277 33.88 2.81 5.07
N GLN A 278 33.76 2.93 6.39
CA GLN A 278 34.89 2.85 7.32
C GLN A 278 35.55 1.47 7.35
N ASN A 279 34.80 0.41 7.02
CA ASN A 279 35.30 -0.97 6.95
C ASN A 279 35.71 -1.40 5.54
N ASN A 280 35.85 -0.47 4.59
CA ASN A 280 36.21 -0.75 3.19
C ASN A 280 35.31 -1.80 2.51
N ALA A 281 34.03 -1.86 2.90
CA ALA A 281 33.06 -2.85 2.42
C ALA A 281 32.23 -2.36 1.22
N VAL A 282 32.54 -1.17 0.69
CA VAL A 282 31.88 -0.64 -0.51
C VAL A 282 32.23 -1.51 -1.72
N ASN A 283 31.21 -1.92 -2.47
CA ASN A 283 31.39 -2.57 -3.77
C ASN A 283 31.79 -1.50 -4.81
N GLN A 284 33.09 -1.25 -4.91
CA GLN A 284 33.66 -0.18 -5.73
C GLN A 284 33.28 -0.30 -7.21
N GLU A 285 33.29 -1.52 -7.77
CA GLU A 285 32.95 -1.76 -9.16
C GLU A 285 31.47 -1.46 -9.44
N PHE A 286 30.58 -1.92 -8.56
CA PHE A 286 29.15 -1.66 -8.70
C PHE A 286 28.84 -0.15 -8.58
N VAL A 287 29.41 0.51 -7.56
CA VAL A 287 29.18 1.95 -7.33
C VAL A 287 29.67 2.77 -8.52
N ALA A 288 30.89 2.51 -9.01
CA ALA A 288 31.46 3.25 -10.14
C ALA A 288 30.65 3.13 -11.43
N ARG A 289 29.99 1.99 -11.66
CA ARG A 289 29.22 1.73 -12.89
C ARG A 289 27.76 2.14 -12.80
N ASN A 290 27.14 2.02 -11.63
CA ASN A 290 25.67 1.99 -11.51
C ASN A 290 25.09 3.06 -10.58
N VAL A 291 25.92 3.82 -9.84
CA VAL A 291 25.44 4.71 -8.79
C VAL A 291 25.85 6.16 -9.04
N ASN A 292 24.87 7.06 -8.94
CA ASN A 292 25.09 8.50 -8.86
C ASN A 292 24.75 8.99 -7.45
N PHE A 293 25.46 9.98 -6.95
CA PHE A 293 25.22 10.57 -5.63
C PHE A 293 24.54 11.94 -5.75
N LYS A 294 23.58 12.21 -4.86
CA LYS A 294 22.89 13.50 -4.77
C LYS A 294 22.67 13.90 -3.32
N LYS A 295 22.79 15.20 -3.04
CA LYS A 295 22.42 15.81 -1.77
C LYS A 295 21.03 16.43 -1.88
N GLY A 296 20.08 15.90 -1.12
CA GLY A 296 18.74 16.47 -1.01
C GLY A 296 18.73 17.75 -0.17
N VAL A 297 17.83 18.69 -0.47
CA VAL A 297 17.60 19.83 0.42
C VAL A 297 17.03 19.35 1.77
N THR A 298 17.39 20.05 2.84
CA THR A 298 16.90 19.79 4.20
C THR A 298 15.88 20.84 4.62
N ASP A 299 15.33 20.72 5.83
CA ASP A 299 14.36 21.69 6.38
C ASP A 299 13.15 21.97 5.47
N ILE A 300 12.41 20.89 5.19
CA ILE A 300 11.33 20.85 4.21
C ILE A 300 9.92 21.01 4.81
N GLY A 301 9.81 21.38 6.09
CA GLY A 301 8.53 21.42 6.80
C GLY A 301 7.94 20.03 7.06
N TYR A 302 6.62 19.95 7.21
CA TYR A 302 5.87 18.73 7.59
C TYR A 302 4.58 18.53 6.80
N GLY A 303 4.31 19.34 5.77
CA GLY A 303 3.09 19.26 4.95
C GLY A 303 1.82 19.66 5.69
N LEU A 304 1.94 20.47 6.75
CA LEU A 304 0.80 21.02 7.50
C LEU A 304 0.13 22.17 6.72
N ARG A 305 -0.87 22.85 7.28
CA ARG A 305 -1.39 24.07 6.64
C ARG A 305 -0.30 25.14 6.66
N ALA A 306 -0.25 25.99 5.63
CA ALA A 306 0.82 26.99 5.46
C ALA A 306 0.95 27.98 6.64
N ASN A 307 -0.13 28.21 7.38
CA ASN A 307 -0.14 29.07 8.56
C ASN A 307 0.39 28.39 9.85
N HIS A 308 0.67 27.08 9.82
CA HIS A 308 1.16 26.35 10.97
C HIS A 308 2.59 26.80 11.35
N PRO A 309 2.95 26.94 12.64
CA PRO A 309 4.26 27.43 13.07
C PRO A 309 5.44 26.68 12.44
N LEU A 310 5.37 25.34 12.38
CA LEU A 310 6.40 24.50 11.74
C LEU A 310 6.58 24.77 10.24
N GLU A 311 5.53 25.21 9.56
CA GLU A 311 5.61 25.56 8.13
C GLU A 311 6.10 26.98 7.91
N LYS A 312 5.90 27.87 8.87
CA LYS A 312 6.44 29.24 8.81
C LYS A 312 7.95 29.24 8.91
N VAL A 313 8.52 28.45 9.82
CA VAL A 313 9.98 28.39 10.05
C VAL A 313 10.75 27.56 9.03
N ALA A 314 10.09 26.64 8.32
CA ALA A 314 10.76 25.79 7.32
C ALA A 314 11.23 26.58 6.09
N MET A 315 12.43 26.28 5.60
CA MET A 315 13.06 27.01 4.50
C MET A 315 12.84 26.42 3.11
N ASN A 316 12.46 25.14 3.00
CA ASN A 316 12.35 24.42 1.72
C ASN A 316 10.99 23.71 1.52
N ASN A 317 9.90 24.22 2.10
CA ASN A 317 8.57 23.59 1.99
C ASN A 317 7.74 24.02 0.77
N GLY A 318 8.22 25.00 -0.01
CA GLY A 318 7.56 25.50 -1.22
C GLY A 318 6.35 26.42 -0.97
N TYR A 319 6.00 26.75 0.28
CA TYR A 319 4.98 27.75 0.56
C TYR A 319 5.48 29.17 0.29
N PRO A 320 4.58 30.14 0.02
CA PRO A 320 4.98 31.54 -0.10
C PRO A 320 5.69 32.06 1.15
N GLY A 321 6.85 32.71 0.96
CA GLY A 321 7.58 33.45 1.99
C GLY A 321 7.04 34.88 2.15
N GLU A 322 7.72 35.69 2.97
CA GLU A 322 7.34 37.09 3.22
C GLU A 322 7.38 37.95 1.94
N ASP A 323 8.24 37.60 0.99
CA ASP A 323 8.37 38.24 -0.32
C ASP A 323 7.34 37.71 -1.35
N GLY A 324 6.43 36.82 -0.93
CA GLY A 324 5.44 36.18 -1.79
C GLY A 324 5.96 35.06 -2.68
N LYS A 325 7.27 34.77 -2.69
CA LYS A 325 7.87 33.71 -3.51
C LYS A 325 7.89 32.37 -2.77
N PRO A 326 7.86 31.23 -3.48
CA PRO A 326 7.97 29.91 -2.84
C PRO A 326 9.29 29.73 -2.07
N LYS A 327 9.20 29.27 -0.82
CA LYS A 327 10.34 28.90 0.03
C LYS A 327 10.97 27.58 -0.42
N GLY A 328 11.91 27.67 -1.36
CA GLY A 328 12.61 26.51 -1.92
C GLY A 328 11.66 25.49 -2.53
N ASN A 329 12.09 24.22 -2.59
CA ASN A 329 11.25 23.11 -3.04
C ASN A 329 11.70 21.81 -2.35
N PRO A 330 10.79 21.09 -1.66
CA PRO A 330 11.15 19.92 -0.85
C PRO A 330 11.69 18.75 -1.68
N ASN A 331 11.51 18.79 -3.00
CA ASN A 331 11.99 17.76 -3.92
C ASN A 331 13.37 18.06 -4.51
N ASN A 332 13.94 19.23 -4.27
CA ASN A 332 15.23 19.60 -4.84
C ASN A 332 16.38 18.71 -4.31
N ALA A 333 17.32 18.42 -5.20
CA ALA A 333 18.58 17.77 -4.86
C ALA A 333 19.65 18.21 -5.86
N SER A 334 20.89 18.36 -5.42
CA SER A 334 22.05 18.65 -6.27
C SER A 334 22.92 17.40 -6.42
N PRO A 335 23.67 17.25 -7.52
CA PRO A 335 24.75 16.26 -7.58
C PRO A 335 25.72 16.43 -6.40
N MET A 336 26.29 15.32 -5.95
CA MET A 336 27.44 15.30 -5.03
C MET A 336 28.38 14.14 -5.42
N THR A 337 29.61 14.19 -4.96
CA THR A 337 30.62 13.14 -5.14
C THR A 337 30.49 12.07 -4.06
N PHE A 338 31.13 10.91 -4.28
CA PHE A 338 31.24 9.87 -3.26
C PHE A 338 32.00 10.37 -2.00
N ASP A 339 33.06 11.16 -2.17
CA ASP A 339 33.83 11.71 -1.04
C ASP A 339 33.01 12.69 -0.20
N GLU A 340 32.19 13.53 -0.84
CA GLU A 340 31.24 14.38 -0.12
C GLU A 340 30.17 13.55 0.62
N PHE A 341 29.72 12.43 0.03
CA PHE A 341 28.76 11.53 0.68
C PHE A 341 29.40 10.84 1.89
N LYS A 342 30.64 10.36 1.74
CA LYS A 342 31.47 9.82 2.82
C LYS A 342 31.64 10.83 3.96
N ALA A 343 31.98 12.08 3.64
CA ALA A 343 32.09 13.14 4.64
C ALA A 343 30.76 13.42 5.36
N PHE A 344 29.64 13.41 4.62
CA PHE A 344 28.31 13.59 5.19
C PHE A 344 27.92 12.48 6.17
N VAL A 345 28.12 11.20 5.80
CA VAL A 345 27.74 10.08 6.68
C VAL A 345 28.73 9.84 7.81
N ALA A 346 29.98 10.33 7.71
CA ALA A 346 30.98 10.23 8.77
C ALA A 346 30.52 10.84 10.11
N GLU A 347 29.62 11.83 10.04
CA GLU A 347 28.95 12.43 11.20
C GLU A 347 28.12 11.44 12.02
N TYR A 348 27.65 10.35 11.44
CA TYR A 348 26.79 9.34 12.06
C TYR A 348 27.65 8.16 12.55
N THR A 349 28.41 8.40 13.60
CA THR A 349 29.21 7.37 14.29
C THR A 349 28.32 6.37 15.04
N LEU A 350 28.90 5.25 15.48
CA LEU A 350 28.21 4.28 16.34
C LEU A 350 27.65 4.96 17.60
N ASP A 351 28.45 5.82 18.22
CA ASP A 351 28.09 6.54 19.44
C ASP A 351 26.91 7.49 19.20
N ARG A 352 26.96 8.27 18.12
CA ARG A 352 25.88 9.19 17.76
C ARG A 352 24.59 8.43 17.40
N ALA A 353 24.69 7.34 16.64
CA ALA A 353 23.54 6.51 16.30
C ALA A 353 22.92 5.88 17.55
N HIS A 354 23.73 5.39 18.48
CA HIS A 354 23.29 4.89 19.78
C HIS A 354 22.57 5.98 20.59
N GLU A 355 23.16 7.18 20.71
CA GLU A 355 22.57 8.29 21.47
C GLU A 355 21.21 8.71 20.91
N ILE A 356 21.12 8.91 19.59
CA ILE A 356 19.91 9.34 18.90
C ILE A 356 18.84 8.24 18.96
N SER A 357 19.21 6.99 18.72
CA SER A 357 18.23 5.90 18.59
C SER A 357 17.86 5.22 19.90
N GLY A 358 18.75 5.26 20.90
CA GLY A 358 18.65 4.45 22.12
C GLY A 358 18.99 2.96 21.92
N VAL A 359 19.35 2.52 20.71
CA VAL A 359 19.66 1.11 20.43
C VAL A 359 21.06 0.77 20.95
N PRO A 360 21.27 -0.34 21.67
CA PRO A 360 22.59 -0.80 22.10
C PRO A 360 23.60 -0.91 20.94
N LYS A 361 24.85 -0.52 21.21
CA LYS A 361 25.91 -0.43 20.20
C LYS A 361 26.20 -1.76 19.51
N ASP A 362 26.25 -2.86 20.28
CA ASP A 362 26.46 -4.22 19.78
C ASP A 362 25.39 -4.64 18.75
N ARG A 363 24.14 -4.24 18.98
CA ARG A 363 23.03 -4.53 18.07
C ARG A 363 23.10 -3.72 16.78
N LEU A 364 23.51 -2.44 16.87
CA LEU A 364 23.77 -1.58 15.71
C LEU A 364 24.93 -2.14 14.86
N GLU A 365 26.03 -2.54 15.50
CA GLU A 365 27.16 -3.15 14.81
C GLU A 365 26.80 -4.46 14.14
N ALA A 366 26.03 -5.33 14.81
CA ALA A 366 25.57 -6.59 14.24
C ALA A 366 24.71 -6.36 12.99
N LEU A 367 23.83 -5.36 13.00
CA LEU A 367 23.06 -4.96 11.82
C LEU A 367 23.97 -4.48 10.68
N ALA A 368 24.91 -3.57 10.98
CA ALA A 368 25.79 -3.00 9.96
C ALA A 368 26.72 -4.05 9.34
N LYS A 369 27.21 -5.01 10.14
CA LYS A 369 28.02 -6.15 9.68
C LYS A 369 27.26 -7.04 8.70
N ALA A 370 25.98 -7.31 8.93
CA ALA A 370 25.16 -8.11 8.00
C ALA A 370 25.08 -7.47 6.61
N TYR A 371 24.96 -6.14 6.53
CA TYR A 371 25.02 -5.43 5.26
C TYR A 371 26.42 -5.41 4.65
N ALA A 372 27.46 -5.18 5.44
CA ALA A 372 28.83 -5.02 4.98
C ALA A 372 29.49 -6.32 4.48
N ASP A 373 29.09 -7.50 5.00
CA ASP A 373 29.70 -8.76 4.58
C ASP A 373 29.29 -9.13 3.14
N PRO A 374 30.21 -9.21 2.16
CA PRO A 374 29.88 -9.51 0.77
C PRO A 374 29.34 -10.94 0.55
N LYS A 375 29.49 -11.84 1.52
CA LYS A 375 29.03 -13.23 1.43
C LYS A 375 27.58 -13.42 1.89
N ILE A 376 27.01 -12.44 2.60
CA ILE A 376 25.66 -12.51 3.15
C ILE A 376 24.67 -11.87 2.18
N LYS A 377 23.71 -12.64 1.67
CA LYS A 377 22.60 -12.09 0.90
C LYS A 377 21.59 -11.43 1.80
N VAL A 378 21.29 -10.15 1.57
CA VAL A 378 20.42 -9.37 2.46
C VAL A 378 19.12 -8.99 1.78
N THR A 379 18.01 -9.40 2.38
CA THR A 379 16.67 -8.92 2.01
C THR A 379 16.15 -7.98 3.09
N SER A 380 15.94 -6.72 2.72
CA SER A 380 15.38 -5.70 3.60
C SER A 380 13.90 -5.53 3.33
N PHE A 381 13.08 -5.58 4.38
CA PHE A 381 11.65 -5.32 4.32
C PHE A 381 11.29 -4.08 5.12
N TRP A 382 10.46 -3.22 4.55
CA TRP A 382 9.81 -2.14 5.29
C TRP A 382 8.35 -2.00 4.88
N THR A 383 7.54 -1.37 5.73
CA THR A 383 6.12 -1.09 5.46
C THR A 383 5.78 0.32 5.95
N MET A 384 4.85 0.47 6.89
CA MET A 384 4.37 1.79 7.32
C MET A 384 5.34 2.49 8.26
N GLY A 385 6.24 1.78 8.94
CA GLY A 385 7.31 2.42 9.74
C GLY A 385 8.12 3.43 8.92
N PHE A 386 8.42 3.10 7.67
CA PHE A 386 9.09 4.01 6.73
C PHE A 386 8.13 4.91 5.96
N ASN A 387 6.93 4.44 5.62
CA ASN A 387 6.09 5.21 4.70
C ASN A 387 5.15 6.19 5.41
N GLN A 388 4.69 5.89 6.62
CA GLN A 388 3.92 6.80 7.48
C GLN A 388 4.86 7.58 8.39
N HIS A 389 5.77 8.30 7.75
CA HIS A 389 6.91 8.96 8.38
C HIS A 389 7.08 10.34 7.74
N THR A 390 7.33 11.38 8.52
CA THR A 390 7.38 12.76 7.98
C THR A 390 8.63 13.02 7.13
N ARG A 391 9.58 12.08 7.13
CA ARG A 391 10.69 11.97 6.17
C ARG A 391 10.66 10.63 5.42
N GLY A 392 9.47 10.09 5.16
CA GLY A 392 9.31 8.72 4.64
C GLY A 392 9.99 8.47 3.30
N THR A 393 9.96 9.47 2.41
CA THR A 393 10.71 9.42 1.15
C THR A 393 12.22 9.33 1.38
N TRP A 394 12.75 9.96 2.43
CA TRP A 394 14.18 9.91 2.74
C TRP A 394 14.61 8.55 3.26
N VAL A 395 13.90 7.96 4.23
CA VAL A 395 14.25 6.61 4.72
C VAL A 395 14.15 5.55 3.61
N ASN A 396 13.22 5.69 2.66
CA ASN A 396 13.20 4.87 1.44
C ASN A 396 14.47 5.06 0.61
N ASN A 397 14.89 6.29 0.30
CA ASN A 397 16.15 6.54 -0.42
C ASN A 397 17.35 5.97 0.35
N MET A 398 17.37 6.13 1.67
CA MET A 398 18.51 5.77 2.52
C MET A 398 18.68 4.27 2.69
N VAL A 399 17.60 3.47 2.74
CA VAL A 399 17.74 2.01 2.67
C VAL A 399 18.24 1.55 1.31
N TYR A 400 17.88 2.24 0.22
CA TYR A 400 18.51 1.98 -1.08
C TYR A 400 19.99 2.35 -1.07
N ASN A 401 20.41 3.45 -0.44
CA ASN A 401 21.83 3.80 -0.31
C ASN A 401 22.63 2.65 0.31
N VAL A 402 22.11 2.04 1.39
CA VAL A 402 22.74 0.88 2.04
C VAL A 402 22.95 -0.25 1.03
N HIS A 403 21.92 -0.65 0.29
CA HIS A 403 22.02 -1.72 -0.70
C HIS A 403 22.90 -1.37 -1.91
N LEU A 404 22.83 -0.14 -2.40
CA LEU A 404 23.60 0.34 -3.56
C LEU A 404 25.10 0.45 -3.25
N LEU A 405 25.48 0.81 -2.02
CA LEU A 405 26.89 0.86 -1.60
C LEU A 405 27.56 -0.52 -1.64
N VAL A 406 26.81 -1.59 -1.39
CA VAL A 406 27.34 -2.97 -1.37
C VAL A 406 26.92 -3.80 -2.60
N GLY A 407 26.17 -3.21 -3.54
CA GLY A 407 25.70 -3.89 -4.75
C GLY A 407 24.70 -5.03 -4.50
N LYS A 408 24.02 -5.05 -3.35
CA LYS A 408 23.08 -6.12 -2.97
C LYS A 408 21.67 -5.81 -3.48
N ILE A 409 21.45 -5.88 -4.79
CA ILE A 409 20.18 -5.52 -5.41
C ILE A 409 19.96 -6.31 -6.72
N SER A 410 18.70 -6.60 -7.06
CA SER A 410 18.32 -7.26 -8.33
C SER A 410 18.94 -8.65 -8.55
N GLU A 411 19.23 -9.37 -7.46
CA GLU A 411 19.74 -10.74 -7.48
C GLU A 411 18.99 -11.59 -6.45
N PRO A 412 18.82 -12.91 -6.67
CA PRO A 412 18.09 -13.77 -5.74
C PRO A 412 18.65 -13.71 -4.30
N GLY A 413 17.84 -13.15 -3.40
CA GLY A 413 18.13 -12.98 -1.96
C GLY A 413 18.76 -11.64 -1.56
N ASN A 414 19.16 -10.82 -2.54
CA ASN A 414 19.72 -9.48 -2.37
C ASN A 414 18.69 -8.43 -2.81
N SER A 415 17.82 -8.00 -1.88
CA SER A 415 16.56 -7.36 -2.24
C SER A 415 16.14 -6.26 -1.24
N PRO A 416 16.22 -4.97 -1.61
CA PRO A 416 15.54 -3.91 -0.88
C PRO A 416 14.06 -3.88 -1.27
N PHE A 417 13.22 -4.55 -0.47
CA PHE A 417 11.85 -4.85 -0.83
C PHE A 417 10.82 -4.03 -0.02
N SER A 418 10.24 -3.02 -0.67
CA SER A 418 9.11 -2.27 -0.09
C SER A 418 7.85 -3.12 -0.07
N LEU A 419 7.36 -3.48 1.12
CA LEU A 419 6.11 -4.23 1.26
C LEU A 419 4.90 -3.32 1.05
N THR A 420 4.00 -3.76 0.18
CA THR A 420 2.73 -3.07 -0.07
C THR A 420 1.64 -3.60 0.85
N GLY A 421 0.87 -2.70 1.48
CA GLY A 421 -0.15 -3.06 2.46
C GLY A 421 -1.48 -3.55 1.86
N GLN A 422 -2.02 -2.83 0.87
CA GLN A 422 -3.32 -3.13 0.25
C GLN A 422 -3.19 -4.14 -0.90
N PRO A 423 -4.27 -4.86 -1.27
CA PRO A 423 -4.18 -5.99 -2.20
C PRO A 423 -3.91 -5.53 -3.65
N SER A 424 -4.22 -4.27 -3.98
CA SER A 424 -3.97 -3.66 -5.28
C SER A 424 -3.58 -2.19 -5.17
N ALA A 425 -2.83 -1.82 -4.12
CA ALA A 425 -2.18 -0.50 -4.14
C ALA A 425 -1.15 -0.42 -5.27
N CYS A 426 -0.46 -1.53 -5.60
CA CYS A 426 0.35 -1.66 -6.83
C CYS A 426 -0.55 -1.60 -8.07
N GLY A 427 -1.23 -2.71 -8.36
CA GLY A 427 -1.98 -2.93 -9.61
C GLY A 427 -3.00 -1.86 -9.96
N THR A 428 -3.61 -1.24 -8.94
CA THR A 428 -4.65 -0.23 -9.15
C THR A 428 -4.16 1.16 -8.83
N ALA A 429 -3.78 1.47 -7.58
CA ALA A 429 -3.53 2.86 -7.23
C ALA A 429 -2.28 3.42 -7.94
N ARG A 430 -1.19 2.65 -7.98
CA ARG A 430 0.11 3.06 -8.50
C ARG A 430 0.20 2.84 -10.01
N GLU A 431 0.03 1.61 -10.48
CA GLU A 431 0.20 1.26 -11.89
C GLU A 431 -0.78 2.01 -12.81
N VAL A 432 -2.06 2.10 -12.43
CA VAL A 432 -3.05 2.93 -13.15
C VAL A 432 -2.87 4.43 -12.90
N GLY A 433 -2.25 4.80 -11.78
CA GLY A 433 -1.99 6.20 -11.45
C GLY A 433 -3.24 6.96 -10.98
N THR A 434 -4.01 6.38 -10.04
CA THR A 434 -5.21 7.03 -9.45
C THR A 434 -4.86 8.07 -8.39
N PHE A 435 -3.82 8.88 -8.65
CA PHE A 435 -3.32 9.93 -7.77
C PHE A 435 -3.44 11.30 -8.42
N ALA A 436 -3.39 12.33 -7.57
CA ALA A 436 -3.70 13.69 -8.01
C ALA A 436 -2.67 14.31 -8.97
N HIS A 437 -1.50 13.67 -9.09
CA HIS A 437 -0.38 14.10 -9.92
C HIS A 437 -0.07 13.11 -11.07
N ARG A 438 -0.81 12.00 -11.17
CA ARG A 438 -0.45 10.85 -12.00
C ARG A 438 -1.31 10.69 -13.24
N LEU A 439 -0.72 10.00 -14.20
CA LEU A 439 -1.33 9.26 -15.30
C LEU A 439 -0.85 7.79 -15.18
N PRO A 440 -1.41 6.84 -15.97
CA PRO A 440 -0.97 5.44 -15.93
C PRO A 440 0.53 5.25 -16.20
N ALA A 441 1.10 4.15 -15.69
CA ALA A 441 2.48 3.72 -15.95
C ALA A 441 3.53 4.81 -15.65
N ASP A 442 3.61 5.25 -14.40
CA ASP A 442 4.55 6.27 -13.86
C ASP A 442 4.51 7.65 -14.50
N MET A 443 3.62 7.84 -15.46
CA MET A 443 3.37 9.13 -16.05
C MET A 443 2.78 10.12 -15.04
N VAL A 444 2.99 11.40 -15.31
CA VAL A 444 2.59 12.51 -14.47
C VAL A 444 1.88 13.56 -15.31
N VAL A 445 0.86 14.18 -14.71
CA VAL A 445 0.02 15.18 -15.40
C VAL A 445 0.80 16.43 -15.77
N THR A 446 1.92 16.72 -15.08
CA THR A 446 2.73 17.92 -15.33
C THR A 446 3.61 17.80 -16.58
N ASN A 447 3.86 16.59 -17.09
CA ASN A 447 4.67 16.40 -18.29
C ASN A 447 3.78 16.45 -19.54
N PRO A 448 3.98 17.40 -20.47
CA PRO A 448 3.15 17.54 -21.67
C PRO A 448 3.15 16.31 -22.57
N LYS A 449 4.29 15.60 -22.70
CA LYS A 449 4.39 14.37 -23.51
C LYS A 449 3.56 13.23 -22.93
N HIS A 450 3.48 13.17 -21.60
CA HIS A 450 2.68 12.17 -20.90
C HIS A 450 1.18 12.40 -21.11
N ARG A 451 0.75 13.67 -21.06
CA ARG A 451 -0.63 14.05 -21.37
C ARG A 451 -0.97 13.75 -22.82
N GLU A 452 -0.13 14.16 -23.77
CA GLU A 452 -0.31 13.90 -25.20
C GLU A 452 -0.47 12.39 -25.49
N MET A 453 0.40 11.56 -24.92
CA MET A 453 0.32 10.10 -25.07
C MET A 453 -1.01 9.56 -24.53
N SER A 454 -1.42 10.01 -23.35
CA SER A 454 -2.68 9.57 -22.73
C SER A 454 -3.90 10.04 -23.51
N GLU A 455 -3.91 11.29 -23.99
CA GLU A 455 -4.97 11.86 -24.84
C GLU A 455 -5.12 11.08 -26.15
N LYS A 456 -4.00 10.75 -26.81
CA LYS A 456 -4.00 9.92 -28.02
C LYS A 456 -4.60 8.54 -27.77
N LEU A 457 -4.17 7.84 -26.72
CA LEU A 457 -4.69 6.52 -26.35
C LEU A 457 -6.17 6.56 -25.96
N TRP A 458 -6.60 7.62 -25.30
CA TRP A 458 -7.99 7.81 -24.87
C TRP A 458 -8.88 8.46 -25.93
N LYS A 459 -8.33 8.79 -27.10
CA LYS A 459 -9.02 9.45 -28.23
C LYS A 459 -9.65 10.78 -27.81
N LEU A 460 -8.89 11.58 -27.07
CA LEU A 460 -9.30 12.90 -26.60
C LEU A 460 -8.74 14.00 -27.52
N PRO A 461 -9.40 15.16 -27.59
CA PRO A 461 -8.80 16.36 -28.15
C PRO A 461 -7.47 16.69 -27.44
N ALA A 462 -6.51 17.23 -28.19
CA ALA A 462 -5.23 17.67 -27.62
C ALA A 462 -5.44 18.74 -26.54
N GLY A 463 -4.77 18.61 -25.40
CA GLY A 463 -4.87 19.53 -24.26
C GLY A 463 -6.10 19.33 -23.38
N THR A 464 -6.84 18.22 -23.54
CA THR A 464 -7.99 17.87 -22.68
C THR A 464 -7.56 17.61 -21.24
N ILE A 465 -6.49 16.86 -21.02
CA ILE A 465 -6.07 16.46 -19.67
C ILE A 465 -5.48 17.68 -18.95
N PRO A 466 -5.93 18.00 -17.72
CA PRO A 466 -5.41 19.15 -17.00
C PRO A 466 -3.93 18.97 -16.63
N ASP A 467 -3.16 20.05 -16.73
CA ASP A 467 -1.71 20.09 -16.46
C ASP A 467 -1.35 20.39 -14.99
N TRP A 468 -2.34 20.76 -14.17
CA TRP A 468 -2.17 21.06 -12.75
C TRP A 468 -2.26 19.82 -11.87
N ILE A 469 -1.44 19.77 -10.82
CA ILE A 469 -1.54 18.75 -9.77
C ILE A 469 -2.77 19.03 -8.89
N GLY A 470 -3.62 18.02 -8.71
CA GLY A 470 -4.80 18.16 -7.86
C GLY A 470 -4.56 17.92 -6.38
N ALA A 471 -5.65 17.98 -5.62
CA ALA A 471 -5.63 17.79 -4.18
C ALA A 471 -5.35 16.32 -3.81
N HIS A 472 -4.23 16.08 -3.12
CA HIS A 472 -3.93 14.79 -2.48
C HIS A 472 -4.82 14.56 -1.25
N ALA A 473 -4.90 13.34 -0.72
CA ALA A 473 -5.81 12.93 0.35
C ALA A 473 -6.01 13.96 1.50
N VAL A 474 -4.93 14.38 2.15
CA VAL A 474 -4.98 15.38 3.25
C VAL A 474 -5.43 16.76 2.75
N ALA A 475 -5.02 17.17 1.54
CA ALA A 475 -5.47 18.42 0.94
C ALA A 475 -6.95 18.39 0.57
N GLN A 476 -7.50 17.24 0.16
CA GLN A 476 -8.94 17.10 -0.09
C GLN A 476 -9.74 17.40 1.18
N SER A 477 -9.34 16.84 2.33
CA SER A 477 -9.99 17.12 3.62
C SER A 477 -9.94 18.61 3.98
N ARG A 478 -8.78 19.26 3.79
CA ARG A 478 -8.62 20.70 4.03
C ARG A 478 -9.51 21.53 3.11
N LEU A 479 -9.56 21.20 1.82
CA LEU A 479 -10.36 21.93 0.84
C LEU A 479 -11.86 21.69 0.99
N LEU A 480 -12.28 20.51 1.47
CA LEU A 480 -13.65 20.27 1.91
C LEU A 480 -14.02 21.18 3.08
N LYS A 481 -13.18 21.24 4.12
CA LYS A 481 -13.37 22.17 5.24
C LYS A 481 -13.48 23.61 4.77
N ASP A 482 -12.61 24.02 3.86
CA ASP A 482 -12.54 25.37 3.32
C ASP A 482 -13.65 25.67 2.28
N GLY A 483 -14.55 24.72 1.96
CA GLY A 483 -15.64 24.89 0.99
C GLY A 483 -15.18 25.00 -0.47
N LYS A 484 -13.95 24.59 -0.77
CA LYS A 484 -13.30 24.66 -2.10
C LYS A 484 -13.43 23.37 -2.92
N ILE A 485 -13.85 22.28 -2.29
CA ILE A 485 -14.37 21.07 -2.96
C ILE A 485 -15.80 20.93 -2.48
N ASN A 486 -16.76 20.88 -3.41
CA ASN A 486 -18.19 20.86 -3.08
C ASN A 486 -18.91 19.60 -3.55
N PHE A 487 -18.30 18.81 -4.45
CA PHE A 487 -18.78 17.46 -4.75
C PHE A 487 -17.65 16.47 -4.52
N TYR A 488 -17.89 15.53 -3.63
CA TYR A 488 -16.89 14.55 -3.21
C TYR A 488 -17.49 13.15 -3.21
N TRP A 489 -16.89 12.28 -4.01
CA TRP A 489 -17.28 10.87 -4.06
C TRP A 489 -16.13 9.99 -3.54
N THR A 490 -16.36 9.26 -2.47
CA THR A 490 -15.44 8.25 -1.96
C THR A 490 -16.01 6.85 -2.16
N THR A 491 -15.15 5.88 -2.43
CA THR A 491 -15.58 4.50 -2.69
C THR A 491 -14.52 3.50 -2.26
N THR A 492 -14.98 2.39 -1.68
CA THR A 492 -14.10 1.32 -1.18
C THR A 492 -13.07 1.85 -0.15
N THR A 493 -13.46 2.87 0.62
CA THR A 493 -12.68 3.43 1.71
C THR A 493 -13.57 3.84 2.88
N ASN A 494 -12.99 3.88 4.08
CA ASN A 494 -13.62 4.42 5.28
C ASN A 494 -12.74 5.56 5.83
N ASN A 495 -12.55 6.62 5.03
CA ASN A 495 -11.60 7.70 5.32
C ASN A 495 -11.97 8.58 6.52
N MET A 496 -13.24 8.55 6.96
CA MET A 496 -13.64 9.20 8.21
C MET A 496 -13.05 8.51 9.43
N GLN A 497 -12.78 7.20 9.33
CA GLN A 497 -12.11 6.44 10.39
C GLN A 497 -10.60 6.31 10.15
N ALA A 498 -10.17 6.21 8.89
CA ALA A 498 -8.78 5.95 8.53
C ALA A 498 -7.94 7.21 8.31
N GLY A 499 -8.56 8.36 8.00
CA GLY A 499 -7.86 9.60 7.73
C GLY A 499 -7.37 10.29 9.02
N PRO A 500 -6.26 11.03 8.98
CA PRO A 500 -5.73 11.71 10.14
C PRO A 500 -6.54 12.97 10.48
N ASN A 501 -6.50 13.36 11.76
CA ASN A 501 -7.11 14.59 12.28
C ASN A 501 -8.59 14.79 11.87
N VAL A 502 -9.40 13.78 12.21
CA VAL A 502 -10.83 13.72 11.85
C VAL A 502 -11.59 14.94 12.37
N ASN A 503 -11.35 15.33 13.62
CA ASN A 503 -12.10 16.38 14.30
C ASN A 503 -11.87 17.77 13.70
N ASP A 504 -10.65 18.07 13.25
CA ASP A 504 -10.37 19.40 12.74
C ASP A 504 -10.68 19.52 11.25
N GLU A 505 -10.39 18.50 10.44
CA GLU A 505 -10.41 18.64 8.97
C GLU A 505 -11.50 17.80 8.31
N ILE A 506 -11.54 16.49 8.59
CA ILE A 506 -12.35 15.56 7.81
C ILE A 506 -13.83 15.73 8.13
N PHE A 507 -14.21 15.61 9.41
CA PHE A 507 -15.60 15.66 9.82
C PHE A 507 -16.25 17.03 9.55
N PRO A 508 -15.65 18.17 9.96
CA PRO A 508 -16.19 19.48 9.61
C PRO A 508 -16.27 19.72 8.09
N GLY A 509 -15.29 19.21 7.32
CA GLY A 509 -15.31 19.32 5.86
C GLY A 509 -16.42 18.51 5.20
N TRP A 510 -16.67 17.28 5.67
CA TRP A 510 -17.75 16.45 5.13
C TRP A 510 -19.13 16.99 5.52
N ARG A 511 -19.22 17.60 6.71
CA ARG A 511 -20.46 18.19 7.24
C ARG A 511 -20.68 19.64 6.84
N ASN A 512 -19.73 20.28 6.16
CA ASN A 512 -19.92 21.62 5.60
C ASN A 512 -21.17 21.62 4.67
N PRO A 513 -22.14 22.53 4.88
CA PRO A 513 -23.40 22.56 4.13
C PRO A 513 -23.22 22.82 2.63
N ASP A 514 -22.09 23.42 2.22
CA ASP A 514 -21.76 23.65 0.82
C ASP A 514 -21.31 22.40 0.07
N ASN A 515 -21.05 21.31 0.78
CA ASN A 515 -20.47 20.10 0.21
C ASN A 515 -21.51 18.99 0.10
N PHE A 516 -21.45 18.22 -0.98
CA PHE A 516 -22.22 17.00 -1.17
C PHE A 516 -21.28 15.78 -1.20
N ILE A 517 -21.48 14.88 -0.24
CA ILE A 517 -20.62 13.74 0.06
C ILE A 517 -21.33 12.45 -0.33
N VAL A 518 -20.74 11.73 -1.29
CA VAL A 518 -21.20 10.41 -1.73
C VAL A 518 -20.23 9.35 -1.23
N VAL A 519 -20.75 8.29 -0.61
CA VAL A 519 -19.96 7.12 -0.19
C VAL A 519 -20.51 5.87 -0.87
N SER A 520 -19.66 5.17 -1.63
CA SER A 520 -19.96 3.81 -2.09
C SER A 520 -19.29 2.79 -1.16
N ASP A 521 -20.10 2.02 -0.44
CA ASP A 521 -19.64 1.03 0.51
C ASP A 521 -20.55 -0.21 0.48
N VAL A 522 -20.08 -1.29 1.11
CA VAL A 522 -20.82 -2.55 1.28
C VAL A 522 -21.48 -2.64 2.66
N TYR A 523 -21.00 -1.87 3.64
CA TYR A 523 -21.49 -1.84 5.01
C TYR A 523 -21.70 -0.40 5.52
N PRO A 524 -22.51 -0.19 6.57
CA PRO A 524 -22.72 1.11 7.20
C PRO A 524 -21.48 1.54 8.01
N THR A 525 -20.47 2.07 7.32
CA THR A 525 -19.23 2.57 7.94
C THR A 525 -19.39 3.96 8.56
N VAL A 526 -18.42 4.38 9.39
CA VAL A 526 -18.37 5.76 9.92
C VAL A 526 -18.35 6.79 8.79
N SER A 527 -17.64 6.49 7.68
CA SER A 527 -17.72 7.28 6.46
C SER A 527 -19.12 7.35 5.88
N ALA A 528 -19.79 6.20 5.69
CA ALA A 528 -21.16 6.17 5.15
C ALA A 528 -22.12 6.97 6.03
N MET A 529 -22.05 6.80 7.36
CA MET A 529 -22.88 7.54 8.32
C MET A 529 -22.62 9.06 8.30
N SER A 530 -21.42 9.48 7.91
CA SER A 530 -21.06 10.91 7.82
C SER A 530 -21.36 11.53 6.45
N ALA A 531 -21.81 10.73 5.49
CA ALA A 531 -22.11 11.14 4.12
C ALA A 531 -23.50 11.79 3.98
N ASP A 532 -23.82 12.21 2.76
CA ASP A 532 -25.14 12.69 2.38
C ASP A 532 -25.90 11.66 1.55
N LEU A 533 -25.17 10.91 0.70
CA LEU A 533 -25.68 9.81 -0.11
C LEU A 533 -24.78 8.58 0.06
N ILE A 534 -25.40 7.44 0.33
CA ILE A 534 -24.75 6.13 0.42
C ILE A 534 -25.20 5.28 -0.76
N LEU A 535 -24.25 4.69 -1.48
CA LEU A 535 -24.49 3.79 -2.60
C LEU A 535 -24.11 2.34 -2.21
N PRO A 536 -25.07 1.39 -2.21
CA PRO A 536 -24.77 -0.02 -1.93
C PRO A 536 -23.90 -0.59 -3.05
N SER A 537 -22.81 -1.26 -2.69
CA SER A 537 -21.79 -1.69 -3.64
C SER A 537 -21.58 -3.20 -3.65
N ALA A 538 -21.24 -3.75 -4.82
CA ALA A 538 -20.77 -5.13 -4.96
C ALA A 538 -19.28 -5.25 -4.57
N MET A 539 -18.93 -6.29 -3.82
CA MET A 539 -17.56 -6.54 -3.34
C MET A 539 -16.98 -7.88 -3.77
N TRP A 540 -15.66 -7.88 -4.00
CA TRP A 540 -14.87 -9.10 -4.19
C TRP A 540 -15.47 -10.02 -5.27
N MET A 541 -15.80 -11.28 -4.97
CA MET A 541 -16.35 -12.24 -5.95
C MET A 541 -17.77 -11.89 -6.44
N GLU A 542 -18.44 -10.85 -5.93
CA GLU A 542 -19.71 -10.38 -6.51
C GLU A 542 -19.54 -9.67 -7.85
N LYS A 543 -18.31 -9.58 -8.36
CA LYS A 543 -17.94 -9.00 -9.66
C LYS A 543 -16.64 -9.62 -10.15
N GLU A 544 -16.41 -9.57 -11.46
CA GLU A 544 -15.08 -9.86 -12.00
C GLU A 544 -14.08 -8.83 -11.45
N GLY A 545 -12.84 -9.26 -11.21
CA GLY A 545 -11.80 -8.34 -10.80
C GLY A 545 -10.38 -8.79 -11.05
N ALA A 546 -9.46 -7.83 -10.93
CA ALA A 546 -8.03 -8.05 -10.94
C ALA A 546 -7.36 -7.19 -9.86
N PHE A 547 -6.37 -7.76 -9.18
CA PHE A 547 -5.51 -7.09 -8.20
C PHE A 547 -4.04 -7.34 -8.51
N GLY A 548 -3.18 -6.33 -8.29
CA GLY A 548 -1.71 -6.46 -8.37
C GLY A 548 -1.06 -6.35 -7.00
N ASN A 549 -0.34 -7.40 -6.57
CA ASN A 549 0.25 -7.49 -5.22
C ASN A 549 1.63 -6.80 -5.12
N ALA A 550 2.32 -6.93 -3.97
CA ALA A 550 3.59 -6.24 -3.73
C ALA A 550 4.78 -6.71 -4.58
N GLU A 551 4.69 -7.85 -5.27
CA GLU A 551 5.75 -8.38 -6.15
C GLU A 551 5.40 -8.26 -7.64
N ARG A 552 4.53 -7.29 -8.02
CA ARG A 552 4.09 -7.04 -9.40
C ARG A 552 3.22 -8.15 -9.99
N ARG A 553 2.67 -9.06 -9.17
CA ARG A 553 1.82 -10.16 -9.65
C ARG A 553 0.36 -9.72 -9.78
N THR A 554 -0.11 -9.60 -11.01
CA THR A 554 -1.53 -9.39 -11.32
C THR A 554 -2.31 -10.72 -11.25
N GLN A 555 -3.41 -10.73 -10.50
CA GLN A 555 -4.25 -11.91 -10.28
C GLN A 555 -5.72 -11.58 -10.51
N PHE A 556 -6.36 -12.36 -11.38
CA PHE A 556 -7.77 -12.21 -11.77
C PHE A 556 -8.66 -13.17 -11.00
N TRP A 557 -9.93 -12.79 -10.84
CA TRP A 557 -11.01 -13.66 -10.39
C TRP A 557 -12.27 -13.41 -11.22
N ARG A 558 -13.12 -14.44 -11.31
CA ARG A 558 -14.44 -14.36 -11.98
C ARG A 558 -15.52 -14.03 -10.96
N GLN A 559 -16.63 -13.48 -11.45
CA GLN A 559 -17.87 -13.35 -10.69
C GLN A 559 -18.51 -14.72 -10.42
#